data_AF-A0A6A5R981-F1
#
_entry.id   AF-A0A6A5R981-F1
#
_cell.length_a   1.000
_cell.length_b   1.000
_cell.length_c   1.000
_cell.angle_alpha   90.00
_cell.angle_beta   90.00
_cell.angle_gamma   90.00
#
_symmetry.space_group_name_H-M   'P 1'
#
loop_
_entity.id
_entity.type
_entity.pdbx_description
1 polymer ?
#
loop_
_entity_poly.entity_id
_entity_poly.type
_entity_poly.pdbx_seq_one_letter_code
_entity_poly.pdbx_strand_id
1 'polypeptide(L)'
;MRKYRTGKLIVYGNLKLKVKALAEQLDCHAYHADAVGKPTMLADFMAGKQRVIVATSALGMGVDILDVQCIIHIDWPFTMLDYAQESGRAGWDGLRSEAVLIV
;
A
#
# COMPACT_ATOMS: atom_id res chain seq x y z
N MET A 1 -2.07 -7.20 -19.31
CA MET A 1 -1.72 -6.92 -17.90
C MET A 1 -0.46 -6.03 -17.78
N ARG A 2 -0.49 -4.78 -18.27
CA ARG A 2 0.73 -3.93 -18.40
C ARG A 2 0.50 -2.47 -17.98
N LYS A 3 -0.37 -2.23 -16.99
CA LYS A 3 -0.93 -0.90 -16.68
C LYS A 3 -0.11 -0.04 -15.68
N TYR A 4 0.68 -0.65 -14.77
CA TYR A 4 1.42 0.07 -13.71
C TYR A 4 2.92 -0.24 -13.72
N ARG A 5 3.57 -0.11 -14.88
CA ARG A 5 4.96 -0.58 -15.04
C ARG A 5 5.99 0.26 -14.30
N THR A 6 5.65 1.46 -13.84
CA THR A 6 6.60 2.43 -13.25
C THR A 6 6.22 2.95 -11.87
N GLY A 7 4.94 2.92 -11.48
CA GLY A 7 4.49 3.47 -10.20
C GLY A 7 4.57 2.50 -9.02
N LYS A 8 4.41 3.06 -7.82
CA LYS A 8 4.29 2.31 -6.57
C LYS A 8 2.85 1.82 -6.36
N LEU A 9 2.72 0.69 -5.68
CA LEU A 9 1.45 0.07 -5.33
C LEU A 9 1.38 -0.17 -3.83
N ILE A 10 0.24 0.17 -3.23
CA ILE A 10 -0.06 -0.16 -1.83
C ILE A 10 -1.23 -1.14 -1.81
N VAL A 11 -1.06 -2.24 -1.09
CA VAL A 11 -2.10 -3.24 -0.89
C VAL A 11 -2.52 -3.22 0.58
N TYR A 12 -3.73 -2.74 0.87
CA TYR A 12 -4.30 -2.69 2.21
C TYR A 12 -5.08 -3.96 2.54
N GLY A 13 -4.77 -4.56 3.69
CA GLY A 13 -5.53 -5.65 4.30
C GLY A 13 -5.78 -5.40 5.80
N ASN A 14 -6.84 -6.00 6.34
CA ASN A 14 -7.28 -5.68 7.71
C ASN A 14 -6.54 -6.48 8.79
N LEU A 15 -6.00 -7.65 8.44
CA LEU A 15 -5.37 -8.57 9.40
C LEU A 15 -3.87 -8.70 9.16
N LYS A 16 -3.08 -8.59 10.24
CA LYS A 16 -1.61 -8.76 10.22
C LYS A 16 -1.19 -10.08 9.57
N LEU A 17 -1.91 -11.17 9.84
CA LEU A 17 -1.63 -12.50 9.25
C LEU A 17 -1.83 -12.49 7.73
N LYS A 18 -2.91 -11.85 7.25
CA LYS A 18 -3.20 -11.73 5.81
C LYS A 18 -2.18 -10.86 5.11
N VAL A 19 -1.81 -9.73 5.72
CA VAL A 19 -0.76 -8.83 5.23
C VAL A 19 0.57 -9.58 5.09
N LYS A 20 0.99 -10.34 6.10
CA LYS A 20 2.21 -11.16 6.05
C LYS A 20 2.16 -12.21 4.94
N ALA A 21 1.07 -12.99 4.88
CA ALA A 21 0.93 -14.05 3.89
C ALA A 21 0.93 -13.50 2.45
N LEU A 22 0.24 -12.38 2.21
CA LEU A 22 0.22 -11.78 0.87
C LEU A 22 1.56 -11.11 0.52
N ALA A 23 2.23 -10.47 1.49
CA ALA A 23 3.54 -9.89 1.27
C ALA A 23 4.57 -10.97 0.87
N GLU A 24 4.51 -12.13 1.50
CA GLU A 24 5.33 -13.30 1.15
C GLU A 24 5.04 -13.80 -0.27
N GLN A 25 3.76 -13.91 -0.65
CA GLN A 25 3.37 -14.29 -2.01
C GLN A 25 3.80 -13.30 -3.09
N LEU A 26 3.87 -12.00 -2.74
CA LEU A 26 4.27 -10.92 -3.65
C LEU A 26 5.76 -10.56 -3.56
N ASP A 27 6.53 -11.26 -2.73
CA ASP A 27 7.95 -11.01 -2.47
C ASP A 27 8.25 -9.52 -2.15
N CYS A 28 7.53 -8.99 -1.16
CA CYS A 28 7.59 -7.58 -0.80
C CYS A 28 7.47 -7.32 0.71
N HIS A 29 7.53 -6.05 1.12
CA HIS A 29 7.47 -5.68 2.53
C HIS A 29 6.06 -5.82 3.12
N ALA A 30 5.98 -6.42 4.31
CA ALA A 30 4.77 -6.50 5.14
C ALA A 30 4.77 -5.38 6.20
N TYR A 31 3.98 -4.33 5.97
CA TYR A 31 3.92 -3.17 6.86
C TYR A 31 2.72 -3.24 7.81
N HIS A 32 2.97 -3.46 9.10
CA HIS A 32 1.93 -3.47 10.12
C HIS A 32 2.47 -2.94 11.45
N ALA A 33 1.60 -2.72 12.44
CA ALA A 33 1.95 -2.09 13.72
C ALA A 33 3.24 -2.67 14.35
N ASP A 34 3.33 -4.01 14.43
CA ASP A 34 4.45 -4.73 15.08
C ASP A 34 5.60 -5.12 14.12
N ALA A 35 5.63 -4.58 12.89
CA ALA A 35 6.68 -4.93 11.95
C ALA A 35 8.04 -4.41 12.47
N VAL A 36 9.06 -5.27 12.42
CA VAL A 36 10.43 -4.88 12.75
C VAL A 36 11.05 -4.22 11.52
N GLY A 37 11.71 -3.08 11.69
CA GLY A 37 12.36 -2.37 10.57
C GLY A 37 11.43 -1.51 9.71
N LYS A 38 10.28 -1.06 10.23
CA LYS A 38 9.35 -0.14 9.52
C LYS A 38 10.03 1.05 8.82
N PRO A 39 11.01 1.76 9.43
CA PRO A 39 11.69 2.86 8.74
C PRO A 39 12.42 2.42 7.46
N THR A 40 13.08 1.27 7.50
CA THR A 40 13.79 0.71 6.34
C THR A 40 12.81 0.25 5.27
N MET A 41 11.74 -0.46 5.65
CA MET A 41 10.69 -0.89 4.72
C MET A 41 10.09 0.30 3.97
N LEU A 42 9.79 1.37 4.71
CA LEU A 42 9.24 2.60 4.14
C LEU A 42 10.25 3.31 3.23
N ALA A 43 11.51 3.42 3.66
CA ALA A 43 12.57 4.03 2.86
C ALA A 43 12.81 3.26 1.55
N ASP A 44 12.84 1.92 1.59
CA ASP A 44 13.00 1.08 0.40
C ASP A 44 11.80 1.20 -0.55
N PHE A 45 10.59 1.28 0.01
CA PHE A 45 9.38 1.53 -0.77
C PHE A 45 9.40 2.91 -1.43
N MET A 46 9.68 3.97 -0.68
CA MET A 46 9.75 5.35 -1.17
C MET A 46 10.86 5.55 -2.22
N ALA A 47 12.00 4.88 -2.04
CA ALA A 47 13.10 4.88 -3.01
C ALA A 47 12.83 4.01 -4.25
N GLY A 48 11.70 3.29 -4.30
CA GLY A 48 11.34 2.42 -5.42
C GLY A 48 12.15 1.12 -5.51
N LYS A 49 12.96 0.79 -4.49
CA LYS A 49 13.67 -0.51 -4.40
C LYS A 49 12.67 -1.66 -4.27
N GLN A 50 11.57 -1.40 -3.56
CA GLN A 50 10.38 -2.24 -3.53
C GLN A 50 9.22 -1.39 -4.07
N ARG A 51 8.52 -1.88 -5.10
CA ARG A 51 7.42 -1.12 -5.74
C ARG A 51 6.04 -1.51 -5.21
N VAL A 52 5.97 -2.57 -4.43
CA VAL A 52 4.75 -3.03 -3.78
C VAL A 52 5.01 -3.03 -2.28
N ILE A 53 4.03 -2.58 -1.52
CA ILE A 53 4.01 -2.75 -0.07
C ILE A 53 2.62 -3.26 0.33
N VAL A 54 2.57 -4.35 1.09
CA VAL A 54 1.32 -4.85 1.66
C VAL A 54 1.25 -4.35 3.09
N ALA A 55 0.14 -3.71 3.45
CA ALA A 55 0.04 -3.01 4.71
C ALA A 55 -1.32 -3.18 5.40
N THR A 56 -1.33 -2.99 6.72
CA THR A 56 -2.58 -2.61 7.41
C THR A 56 -2.72 -1.09 7.39
N SER A 57 -3.81 -0.56 7.95
CA SER A 57 -4.01 0.88 8.23
C SER A 57 -2.89 1.52 9.06
N ALA A 58 -1.96 0.73 9.61
CA ALA A 58 -0.75 1.21 10.27
C ALA A 58 0.19 1.97 9.33
N LEU A 59 0.09 1.80 8.00
CA LEU A 59 0.73 2.67 7.00
C LEU A 59 -0.03 4.01 6.89
N GLY A 60 -0.26 4.62 8.05
CA GLY A 60 -1.19 5.72 8.31
C GLY A 60 -0.66 7.13 8.03
N MET A 61 -1.44 8.13 8.46
CA MET A 61 -1.29 9.57 8.17
C MET A 61 0.11 10.11 8.46
N GLY A 62 0.67 10.89 7.52
CA GLY A 62 1.95 11.59 7.69
C GLY A 62 3.11 11.07 6.85
N VAL A 63 2.89 10.03 6.03
CA VAL A 63 3.84 9.67 4.98
C VAL A 63 3.31 10.10 3.63
N ASP A 64 4.00 11.07 3.04
CA ASP A 64 3.75 11.56 1.69
C ASP A 64 4.54 10.70 0.71
N ILE A 65 3.90 9.65 0.23
CA ILE A 65 4.47 8.76 -0.77
C ILE A 65 4.02 9.29 -2.13
N LEU A 66 4.90 10.05 -2.78
CA LEU A 66 4.72 10.46 -4.17
C LEU A 66 4.72 9.21 -5.07
N ASP A 67 4.10 9.32 -6.25
CA ASP A 67 4.07 8.32 -7.35
C ASP A 67 3.31 6.99 -7.10
N VAL A 68 2.43 6.96 -6.10
CA VAL A 68 1.52 5.82 -5.91
C VAL A 68 0.48 5.79 -7.04
N GLN A 69 0.55 4.78 -7.90
CA GLN A 69 -0.36 4.64 -9.05
C GLN A 69 -1.55 3.71 -8.76
N CYS A 70 -1.44 2.85 -7.75
CA CYS A 70 -2.52 1.94 -7.42
C CYS A 70 -2.64 1.69 -5.92
N ILE A 71 -3.86 1.79 -5.42
CA ILE A 71 -4.25 1.33 -4.09
C ILE A 71 -5.17 0.13 -4.27
N ILE A 72 -4.87 -0.97 -3.59
CA ILE A 72 -5.68 -2.19 -3.63
C ILE A 72 -6.13 -2.52 -2.22
N HIS A 73 -7.43 -2.60 -1.99
CA HIS A 73 -8.02 -3.11 -0.75
C HIS A 73 -8.44 -4.56 -0.97
N ILE A 74 -7.83 -5.50 -0.23
CA ILE A 74 -8.14 -6.95 -0.31
C ILE A 74 -9.18 -7.42 0.72
N ASP A 75 -9.70 -6.47 1.48
CA ASP A 75 -10.77 -6.59 2.46
C ASP A 75 -11.56 -5.27 2.45
N TRP A 76 -12.80 -5.30 2.94
CA TRP A 76 -13.54 -4.07 3.21
C TRP A 76 -12.78 -3.18 4.18
N PRO A 77 -12.50 -1.91 3.84
CA PRO A 77 -12.00 -0.94 4.81
C PRO A 77 -12.92 -0.87 6.03
N PHE A 78 -12.38 -0.62 7.22
CA PHE A 78 -13.18 -0.59 8.45
C PHE A 78 -14.24 0.52 8.41
N THR A 79 -13.94 1.64 7.76
CA THR A 79 -14.87 2.74 7.55
C THR A 79 -14.71 3.36 6.16
N MET A 80 -15.72 4.11 5.72
CA MET A 80 -15.63 4.93 4.50
C MET A 80 -14.55 6.01 4.60
N LEU A 81 -14.25 6.51 5.81
CA LEU A 81 -13.18 7.47 6.03
C LEU A 81 -11.81 6.82 5.80
N ASP A 82 -11.60 5.60 6.29
CA ASP A 82 -10.37 4.84 6.04
C ASP A 82 -10.17 4.65 4.53
N TYR A 83 -11.22 4.22 3.83
CA TYR A 83 -11.18 4.10 2.37
C TYR A 83 -10.80 5.42 1.70
N ALA A 84 -11.46 6.53 2.05
CA ALA A 84 -11.20 7.83 1.46
C ALA A 84 -9.76 8.32 1.70
N GLN A 85 -9.25 8.13 2.92
CA GLN A 85 -7.87 8.51 3.25
C GLN A 85 -6.84 7.63 2.54
N GLU A 86 -7.04 6.32 2.53
CA GLU A 86 -6.11 5.35 1.94
C GLU A 86 -6.09 5.44 0.41
N SER A 87 -7.26 5.50 -0.24
CA SER A 87 -7.37 5.67 -1.69
C SER A 87 -6.87 7.04 -2.16
N GLY A 88 -7.04 8.08 -1.33
CA GLY A 88 -6.56 9.44 -1.60
C GLY A 88 -5.04 9.59 -1.68
N ARG A 89 -4.27 8.53 -1.38
CA ARG A 89 -2.81 8.50 -1.57
C ARG A 89 -2.39 8.32 -3.04
N ALA A 90 -3.30 7.84 -3.88
CA ALA A 90 -2.98 7.58 -5.29
C ALA A 90 -2.95 8.87 -6.12
N GLY A 91 -2.03 8.97 -7.08
CA GLY A 91 -2.04 10.03 -8.10
C GLY A 91 -1.61 11.42 -7.63
N TRP A 92 -0.83 11.52 -6.54
CA TRP A 92 -0.27 12.80 -6.07
C TRP A 92 0.69 13.45 -7.06
N ASP A 93 1.23 12.66 -8.00
CA ASP A 93 2.06 13.12 -9.11
C ASP A 93 1.27 13.64 -10.32
N GLY A 94 -0.07 13.63 -10.24
CA GLY A 94 -0.97 14.01 -11.33
C GLY A 94 -1.06 12.97 -12.45
N LEU A 95 -0.39 11.82 -12.32
CA LEU A 95 -0.53 10.72 -13.27
C LEU A 95 -1.80 9.92 -12.99
N ARG A 96 -2.25 9.18 -14.01
CA ARG A 96 -3.41 8.29 -13.87
C ARG A 96 -3.16 7.28 -12.76
N SER A 97 -4.06 7.25 -11.79
CA SER A 97 -4.05 6.31 -10.67
C SER A 97 -5.39 5.59 -10.54
N GLU A 98 -5.40 4.48 -9.81
CA GLU A 98 -6.61 3.68 -9.55
C GLU A 98 -6.68 3.24 -8.10
N ALA A 99 -7.88 3.26 -7.52
CA ALA A 99 -8.19 2.62 -6.26
C ALA A 99 -9.14 1.44 -6.53
N VAL A 100 -8.76 0.25 -6.08
CA VAL A 100 -9.45 -1.01 -6.38
C VAL A 100 -9.82 -1.67 -5.07
N LEU A 101 -11.10 -2.01 -4.92
CA LEU A 101 -11.59 -2.83 -3.83
C LEU A 101 -11.89 -4.24 -4.36
N ILE A 102 -11.29 -5.25 -3.75
CA ILE A 102 -11.49 -6.67 -4.07
C ILE A 102 -12.27 -7.29 -2.90
N VAL A 103 -13.45 -7.83 -3.21
CA VAL A 103 -14.38 -8.46 -2.26
C VAL A 103 -14.61 -9.92 -2.59
#